data_AF-A0A0K2UM56-F1
#
_entry.id   AF-A0A0K2UM56-F1
#
_cell.length_a   1.000
_cell.length_b   1.000
_cell.length_c   1.000
_cell.angle_alpha   90.00
_cell.angle_beta   90.00
_cell.angle_gamma   90.00
#
_symmetry.space_group_name_H-M   'P 1'
#
loop_
_entity.id
_entity.type
_entity.pdbx_description
1 polymer ?
#
loop_
_entity_poly.entity_id
_entity_poly.type
_entity_poly.pdbx_seq_one_letter_code
_entity_poly.pdbx_strand_id
1 'polypeptide(L)'
;MTDVDKNDPDLKYLVVDRNAFNDPSKQAEWTQKRLVWVPHDSHGFVAASIVTNMKDEVEVEIVESGKRIEVSKDDIQKMNPPKFDKEEDMADLTCLNEASVLHNVKERYYSGLIYTYSGLFCVVVNPYKRLPIYTEKIIELYKGKKRHEVPPHVFAITDTAYR
;
A
#
# COMPACT_ATOMS: atom_id res chain seq x y z
N MET A 1 -11.83 17.36 21.20
CA MET A 1 -10.85 16.75 20.28
C MET A 1 -11.64 15.74 19.47
N THR A 2 -12.13 16.13 18.31
CA THR A 2 -12.93 15.26 17.45
C THR A 2 -12.01 14.27 16.77
N ASP A 3 -12.23 12.98 17.03
CA ASP A 3 -11.65 11.90 16.25
C ASP A 3 -12.10 12.03 14.80
N VAL A 4 -11.20 11.75 13.86
CA VAL A 4 -11.52 11.79 12.43
C VAL A 4 -12.54 10.69 12.15
N ASP A 5 -13.76 11.05 11.75
CA ASP A 5 -14.75 10.07 11.32
C ASP A 5 -14.31 9.45 9.99
N LYS A 6 -13.75 8.24 10.08
CA LYS A 6 -13.23 7.49 8.93
C LYS A 6 -14.30 7.09 7.93
N ASN A 7 -15.59 7.19 8.30
CA ASN A 7 -16.72 6.89 7.41
C ASN A 7 -17.25 8.13 6.68
N ASP A 8 -16.67 9.32 6.91
CA ASP A 8 -17.07 10.54 6.22
C ASP A 8 -16.87 10.38 4.69
N PRO A 9 -17.93 10.52 3.87
CA PRO A 9 -17.83 10.42 2.41
C PRO A 9 -16.80 11.37 1.80
N ASP A 10 -16.56 12.52 2.43
CA ASP A 10 -15.58 13.51 1.97
C ASP A 10 -14.14 13.03 2.18
N LEU A 11 -13.92 12.04 3.06
CA LEU A 11 -12.61 11.45 3.35
C LEU A 11 -12.32 10.19 2.54
N LYS A 12 -13.22 9.79 1.62
CA LYS A 12 -13.04 8.62 0.76
C LYS A 12 -11.72 8.61 -0.01
N TYR A 13 -11.20 9.79 -0.38
CA TYR A 13 -9.92 9.94 -1.12
C TYR A 13 -8.73 10.25 -0.21
N LEU A 14 -8.89 10.12 1.11
CA LEU A 14 -7.85 10.35 2.11
C LEU A 14 -7.69 9.14 3.05
N VAL A 15 -8.77 8.46 3.39
CA VAL A 15 -8.80 7.36 4.37
C VAL A 15 -8.98 6.02 3.67
N VAL A 16 -8.24 5.01 4.14
CA VAL A 16 -8.42 3.62 3.74
C VAL A 16 -9.57 3.01 4.55
N ASP A 17 -10.54 2.40 3.88
CA ASP A 17 -11.54 1.56 4.53
C ASP A 17 -10.90 0.25 5.02
N ARG A 18 -10.46 0.24 6.29
CA ARG A 18 -9.79 -0.93 6.89
C ARG A 18 -10.73 -2.12 7.13
N ASN A 19 -12.06 -1.92 7.11
CA ASN A 19 -13.00 -3.02 7.29
C ASN A 19 -12.91 -4.06 6.15
N ALA A 20 -12.48 -3.62 4.96
CA ALA A 20 -12.30 -4.48 3.79
C ALA A 20 -11.08 -5.44 3.87
N PHE A 21 -10.19 -5.24 4.85
CA PHE A 21 -8.93 -5.98 4.98
C PHE A 21 -8.90 -6.96 6.16
N ASN A 22 -9.92 -6.94 7.03
CA ASN A 22 -10.06 -7.88 8.15
C ASN A 22 -10.83 -9.15 7.77
N ASP A 23 -10.67 -9.65 6.54
CA ASP A 23 -11.25 -10.91 6.11
C ASP A 23 -10.32 -12.08 6.48
N PRO A 24 -10.71 -12.98 7.41
CA PRO A 24 -9.91 -14.14 7.78
C PRO A 24 -9.56 -15.05 6.60
N SER A 25 -10.38 -15.06 5.55
CA SER A 25 -10.19 -15.89 4.35
C SER A 25 -8.96 -15.46 3.56
N LYS A 26 -8.76 -14.14 3.39
CA LYS A 26 -7.58 -13.59 2.71
C LYS A 26 -6.29 -13.86 3.48
N GLN A 27 -6.35 -13.80 4.81
CA GLN A 27 -5.20 -14.12 5.66
C GLN A 27 -4.84 -15.61 5.60
N ALA A 28 -5.85 -16.48 5.59
CA ALA A 28 -5.66 -17.92 5.44
C ALA A 28 -5.05 -18.26 4.06
N GLU A 29 -5.57 -17.67 2.99
CA GLU A 29 -5.06 -17.87 1.63
C GLU A 29 -3.60 -17.43 1.47
N TRP A 30 -3.24 -16.25 2.01
CA TRP A 30 -1.86 -15.75 2.00
C TRP A 30 -0.90 -16.73 2.71
N THR A 31 -1.31 -17.23 3.88
CA THR A 31 -0.50 -18.16 4.68
C THR A 31 -0.35 -19.50 3.95
N GLN A 32 -1.42 -19.99 3.33
CA GLN A 32 -1.45 -21.29 2.66
C GLN A 32 -0.63 -21.30 1.36
N LYS A 33 -0.64 -20.21 0.59
CA LYS A 33 -0.03 -20.14 -0.75
C LYS A 33 1.44 -19.72 -0.78
N ARG A 34 2.04 -19.40 0.38
CA ARG A 34 3.45 -18.92 0.49
C ARG A 34 3.76 -17.85 -0.57
N LEU A 35 2.93 -16.82 -0.63
CA LEU A 35 2.99 -15.81 -1.68
C LEU A 35 4.28 -15.00 -1.63
N VAL A 36 4.82 -14.71 -2.81
CA VAL A 36 6.03 -13.93 -3.04
C VAL A 36 5.85 -13.00 -4.24
N TRP A 37 6.69 -11.98 -4.33
CA TRP A 37 6.81 -11.12 -5.50
C TRP A 37 7.90 -11.64 -6.42
N VAL A 38 7.61 -11.67 -7.73
CA VAL A 38 8.56 -12.02 -8.78
C VAL A 38 8.61 -10.93 -9.85
N PRO A 39 9.75 -10.72 -10.53
CA PRO A 39 9.87 -9.73 -11.60
C PRO A 39 8.91 -10.01 -12.77
N HIS A 40 8.44 -8.96 -13.41
CA HIS A 40 7.54 -9.04 -14.57
C HIS A 40 7.75 -7.88 -15.53
N ASP A 41 7.95 -8.18 -16.82
CA ASP A 41 8.33 -7.19 -17.84
C ASP A 41 7.37 -5.99 -17.94
N SER A 42 6.07 -6.23 -17.85
CA SER A 42 5.05 -5.16 -18.01
C SER A 42 4.58 -4.52 -16.70
N HIS A 43 4.77 -5.19 -15.56
CA HIS A 43 4.18 -4.79 -14.28
C HIS A 43 5.22 -4.45 -13.22
N GLY A 44 6.51 -4.60 -13.53
CA GLY A 44 7.62 -4.52 -12.58
C GLY A 44 7.67 -5.79 -11.73
N PHE A 45 6.65 -5.99 -10.90
CA PHE A 45 6.50 -7.17 -10.05
C PHE A 45 5.06 -7.69 -10.04
N VAL A 46 4.91 -9.01 -9.92
CA VAL A 46 3.61 -9.69 -9.80
C VAL A 46 3.62 -10.69 -8.65
N ALA A 47 2.45 -10.98 -8.10
CA ALA A 47 2.30 -11.97 -7.03
C ALA A 47 2.36 -13.38 -7.62
N ALA A 48 3.13 -14.26 -6.97
CA ALA A 48 3.25 -15.67 -7.34
C ALA A 48 3.28 -16.57 -6.10
N SER A 49 2.83 -17.81 -6.24
CA SER A 49 2.93 -18.85 -5.20
C SER A 49 4.07 -19.79 -5.52
N ILE A 50 4.88 -20.14 -4.50
CA ILE A 50 5.97 -21.10 -4.66
C ILE A 50 5.39 -22.51 -4.84
N VAL A 51 5.73 -23.18 -5.95
CA VAL A 51 5.33 -24.57 -6.24
C VAL A 51 6.43 -25.52 -5.82
N THR A 52 7.63 -25.36 -6.41
CA THR A 52 8.76 -26.28 -6.23
C THR A 52 10.04 -25.51 -5.95
N ASN A 53 10.79 -25.92 -4.92
CA ASN A 53 12.11 -25.36 -4.64
C ASN A 53 13.18 -26.25 -5.29
N MET A 54 13.93 -25.71 -6.25
CA MET A 54 15.10 -26.37 -6.81
C MET A 54 16.37 -25.87 -6.08
N LYS A 55 17.57 -26.18 -6.59
CA LYS A 55 18.82 -25.82 -5.90
C LYS A 55 19.07 -24.30 -5.96
N ASP A 56 19.08 -23.74 -7.17
CA ASP A 56 19.39 -22.32 -7.42
C ASP A 56 18.16 -21.53 -7.91
N GLU A 57 17.14 -22.25 -8.40
CA GLU A 57 15.89 -21.67 -8.93
C GLU A 57 14.67 -22.16 -8.15
N VAL A 58 13.54 -21.51 -8.37
CA VAL A 58 12.23 -21.86 -7.82
C VAL A 58 11.20 -21.80 -8.92
N GLU A 59 10.38 -22.84 -9.00
CA GLU A 59 9.19 -22.86 -9.84
C GLU A 59 8.07 -22.13 -9.07
N VAL A 60 7.54 -21.07 -9.68
CA VAL A 60 6.46 -20.27 -9.12
C VAL A 60 5.26 -20.24 -10.07
N GLU A 61 4.06 -20.16 -9.52
CA GLU A 61 2.81 -20.00 -10.27
C GLU A 61 2.28 -18.59 -10.06
N ILE A 62 2.16 -17.82 -11.15
CA ILE A 62 1.68 -16.43 -11.10
C ILE A 62 0.19 -16.44 -10.74
N VAL A 63 -0.19 -15.68 -9.71
CA VAL A 63 -1.56 -15.68 -9.16
C VAL A 63 -2.60 -15.23 -10.19
N GLU A 64 -2.28 -14.19 -10.98
CA GLU A 64 -3.24 -13.60 -11.94
C GLU A 64 -3.44 -14.43 -13.21
N SER A 65 -2.41 -15.14 -13.67
CA SER A 65 -2.44 -15.86 -14.95
C SER A 65 -2.49 -17.39 -14.81
N GLY A 66 -2.15 -17.93 -13.64
CA GLY A 66 -1.96 -19.38 -13.44
C GLY A 66 -0.74 -19.94 -14.19
N LYS A 67 0.07 -19.09 -14.84
CA LYS A 67 1.25 -19.52 -15.58
C LYS A 67 2.36 -19.88 -14.61
N ARG A 68 3.03 -21.01 -14.86
CA ARG A 68 4.24 -21.42 -14.15
C ARG A 68 5.49 -20.92 -14.86
N ILE A 69 6.41 -20.38 -14.08
CA ILE A 69 7.71 -19.91 -14.54
C ILE A 69 8.79 -20.33 -13.54
N GLU A 70 10.01 -20.47 -14.03
CA GLU A 70 11.20 -20.67 -13.20
C GLU A 70 11.88 -19.32 -13.00
N VAL A 71 12.20 -19.02 -11.74
CA VAL A 71 12.82 -17.75 -11.33
C VAL A 71 13.98 -18.05 -10.40
N SER A 72 15.07 -17.26 -10.50
CA SER A 72 16.18 -17.33 -9.55
C SER A 72 15.68 -17.08 -8.13
N LYS A 73 16.24 -17.82 -7.15
CA LYS A 73 15.93 -17.58 -5.73
C LYS A 73 16.24 -16.16 -5.28
N ASP A 74 17.25 -15.53 -5.89
CA ASP A 74 17.71 -14.19 -5.53
C ASP A 74 16.77 -13.09 -6.04
N ASP A 75 15.96 -13.39 -7.06
CA ASP A 75 15.01 -12.44 -7.65
C ASP A 75 13.65 -12.44 -6.92
N ILE A 76 13.44 -13.38 -5.99
CA ILE A 76 12.19 -13.51 -5.24
C ILE A 76 12.18 -12.55 -4.05
N GLN A 77 11.14 -11.72 -3.97
CA GLN A 77 10.96 -10.81 -2.84
C GLN A 77 9.80 -11.27 -1.94
N LYS A 78 9.98 -11.13 -0.62
CA LYS A 78 8.95 -11.49 0.37
C LYS A 78 7.72 -10.60 0.23
N MET A 79 6.54 -11.20 0.25
CA MET A 79 5.28 -10.47 0.21
C MET A 79 4.79 -10.14 1.62
N ASN A 80 4.32 -8.91 1.82
CA ASN A 80 3.67 -8.52 3.07
C ASN A 80 2.29 -9.20 3.20
N PRO A 81 1.82 -9.49 4.42
CA PRO A 81 0.46 -9.95 4.64
C PRO A 81 -0.60 -8.93 4.15
N PRO A 82 -1.80 -9.36 3.71
CA PRO A 82 -2.85 -8.49 3.18
C PRO A 82 -3.33 -7.36 4.12
N LYS A 83 -3.06 -7.49 5.42
CA LYS A 83 -3.35 -6.45 6.41
C LYS A 83 -2.57 -5.15 6.17
N PHE A 84 -1.46 -5.22 5.44
CA PHE A 84 -0.60 -4.09 5.09
C PHE A 84 -0.93 -3.49 3.71
N ASP A 85 -2.04 -3.91 3.10
CA ASP A 85 -2.49 -3.31 1.86
C ASP A 85 -2.88 -1.85 2.10
N LYS A 86 -2.38 -0.97 1.24
CA LYS A 86 -2.64 0.48 1.29
C LYS A 86 -2.16 1.15 2.57
N GLU A 87 -1.07 0.70 3.18
CA GLU A 87 -0.52 1.36 4.36
C GLU A 87 -0.21 2.84 4.13
N GLU A 88 -0.48 3.63 5.17
CA GLU A 88 -0.33 5.08 5.16
C GLU A 88 1.13 5.51 5.24
N ASP A 89 1.97 4.74 5.94
CA ASP A 89 3.42 4.91 6.00
C ASP A 89 4.11 3.62 5.56
N MET A 90 4.90 3.70 4.50
CA MET A 90 5.66 2.55 3.99
C MET A 90 6.76 2.09 4.94
N ALA A 91 7.16 2.93 5.92
CA ALA A 91 8.08 2.51 6.96
C ALA A 91 7.49 1.45 7.90
N ASP A 92 6.16 1.29 7.95
CA ASP A 92 5.47 0.31 8.79
C ASP A 92 5.34 -1.08 8.12
N LEU A 93 5.75 -1.21 6.85
CA LEU A 93 5.75 -2.49 6.15
C LEU A 93 6.75 -3.47 6.80
N THR A 94 6.34 -4.72 6.99
CA THR A 94 7.21 -5.75 7.59
C THR A 94 8.36 -6.13 6.65
N CYS A 95 8.06 -6.27 5.35
CA CYS A 95 9.03 -6.53 4.31
C CYS A 95 9.18 -5.26 3.47
N LEU A 96 10.25 -4.51 3.71
CA LEU A 96 10.58 -3.32 2.91
C LEU A 96 11.44 -3.74 1.72
N ASN A 97 10.79 -3.91 0.57
CA ASN A 97 11.43 -4.24 -0.70
C ASN A 97 10.75 -3.47 -1.84
N GLU A 98 11.42 -3.45 -3.01
CA GLU A 98 10.97 -2.66 -4.16
C GLU A 98 9.55 -3.05 -4.61
N ALA A 99 9.26 -4.36 -4.62
CA ALA A 99 7.95 -4.87 -5.00
C ALA A 99 6.84 -4.40 -4.04
N SER A 100 7.10 -4.39 -2.73
CA SER A 100 6.12 -3.98 -1.72
C SER A 100 5.87 -2.47 -1.76
N VAL A 101 6.90 -1.66 -1.99
CA VAL A 101 6.76 -0.21 -2.17
C VAL A 101 5.94 0.08 -3.42
N LEU A 102 6.28 -0.55 -4.55
CA LEU A 102 5.55 -0.40 -5.80
C LEU A 102 4.08 -0.81 -5.64
N HIS A 103 3.83 -1.96 -5.00
CA HIS A 103 2.49 -2.47 -4.75
C HIS A 103 1.67 -1.49 -3.90
N ASN A 104 2.23 -1.00 -2.79
CA ASN A 104 1.51 -0.08 -1.90
C ASN A 104 1.14 1.22 -2.63
N VAL A 105 2.09 1.83 -3.34
CA VAL A 105 1.84 3.06 -4.12
C VAL A 105 0.81 2.82 -5.22
N LYS A 106 0.88 1.70 -5.92
CA LYS A 106 -0.07 1.30 -6.99
C LYS A 106 -1.49 1.16 -6.44
N GLU A 107 -1.68 0.38 -5.37
CA GLU A 107 -3.00 0.13 -4.79
C GLU A 107 -3.63 1.40 -4.19
N ARG A 108 -2.82 2.24 -3.55
CA ARG A 108 -3.25 3.55 -3.04
C ARG A 108 -3.66 4.47 -4.19
N TYR A 109 -2.85 4.56 -5.23
CA TYR A 109 -3.14 5.38 -6.41
C TYR A 109 -4.46 4.99 -7.10
N TYR A 110 -4.69 3.70 -7.36
CA TYR A 110 -5.95 3.23 -7.95
C TYR A 110 -7.16 3.44 -7.03
N SER A 111 -6.94 3.52 -5.72
CA SER A 111 -7.96 3.89 -4.74
C SER A 111 -8.18 5.41 -4.62
N GLY A 112 -7.40 6.22 -5.34
CA GLY A 112 -7.45 7.68 -5.30
C GLY A 112 -6.72 8.31 -4.10
N LEU A 113 -5.91 7.53 -3.39
CA LEU A 113 -5.07 7.96 -2.27
C LEU A 113 -3.69 8.34 -2.82
N ILE A 114 -3.46 9.61 -3.12
CA ILE A 114 -2.25 10.05 -3.82
C ILE A 114 -1.06 10.39 -2.92
N TYR A 115 -1.32 10.59 -1.64
CA TYR A 115 -0.30 10.88 -0.62
C TYR A 115 0.00 9.61 0.16
N THR A 116 1.28 9.28 0.30
CA THR A 116 1.76 8.14 1.10
C THR A 116 3.02 8.57 1.83
N TYR A 117 3.09 8.30 3.13
CA TYR A 117 4.32 8.56 3.88
C TYR A 117 5.37 7.48 3.61
N SER A 118 6.63 7.88 3.74
CA SER A 118 7.81 7.03 3.61
C SER A 118 8.81 7.43 4.68
N GLY A 119 8.53 7.09 5.95
CA GLY A 119 9.35 7.49 7.08
C GLY A 119 9.35 9.00 7.29
N LEU A 120 10.41 9.71 6.93
CA LEU A 120 10.48 11.17 7.11
C LEU A 120 9.88 11.97 5.94
N PHE A 121 9.77 11.34 4.77
CA PHE A 121 9.31 11.99 3.55
C PHE A 121 7.88 11.57 3.18
N CYS A 122 7.30 12.22 2.17
CA CYS A 122 6.02 11.86 1.59
C CYS A 122 6.17 11.69 0.08
N VAL A 123 5.69 10.56 -0.42
CA VAL A 123 5.58 10.26 -1.85
C VAL A 123 4.21 10.74 -2.33
N VAL A 124 4.20 11.48 -3.43
CA VAL A 124 2.97 12.02 -4.05
C VAL A 124 2.91 11.59 -5.50
N VAL A 125 1.84 10.89 -5.88
CA VAL A 125 1.60 10.47 -7.27
C VAL A 125 0.62 11.44 -7.93
N ASN A 126 0.94 11.93 -9.12
CA ASN A 126 0.07 12.85 -9.85
C ASN A 126 -1.28 12.18 -10.19
N PRO A 127 -2.43 12.69 -9.70
CA PRO A 127 -3.74 12.08 -9.94
C PRO A 127 -4.24 12.20 -11.38
N TYR A 128 -3.73 13.17 -12.16
CA TYR A 128 -4.27 13.56 -13.47
C TYR A 128 -5.79 13.83 -13.50
N LYS A 129 -6.41 14.04 -12.33
CA LYS A 129 -7.83 14.35 -12.14
C LYS A 129 -8.01 15.22 -10.91
N ARG A 130 -9.10 15.98 -10.86
CA ARG A 130 -9.44 16.78 -9.68
C ARG A 130 -10.01 15.86 -8.59
N LEU A 131 -9.35 15.84 -7.44
CA LEU A 131 -9.82 15.15 -6.24
C LEU A 131 -10.42 16.15 -5.26
N PRO A 132 -11.56 15.85 -4.60
CA PRO A 132 -12.22 16.77 -3.66
C PRO A 132 -11.52 16.81 -2.28
N ILE A 133 -10.18 16.85 -2.26
CA ILE A 133 -9.35 16.78 -1.04
C ILE A 133 -8.79 18.13 -0.61
N TYR A 134 -9.03 19.19 -1.39
CA TYR A 134 -8.54 20.54 -1.13
C TYR A 134 -9.71 21.50 -0.85
N THR A 135 -10.43 21.26 0.24
CA THR A 135 -11.56 22.09 0.67
C THR A 135 -11.29 22.72 2.04
N GLU A 136 -12.01 23.78 2.39
CA GLU A 136 -11.90 24.43 3.71
C GLU A 136 -12.19 23.45 4.86
N LYS A 137 -13.15 22.54 4.67
CA LYS A 137 -13.44 21.46 5.62
C LYS A 137 -12.20 20.61 5.90
N ILE A 138 -11.44 20.25 4.86
CA ILE A 138 -10.20 19.47 5.02
C ILE A 138 -9.10 20.32 5.67
N ILE A 139 -8.99 21.62 5.36
CA ILE A 139 -8.01 22.48 6.04
C ILE A 139 -8.23 22.50 7.55
N GLU A 140 -9.47 22.73 7.99
CA GLU A 140 -9.82 22.76 9.43
C GLU A 140 -9.64 21.39 10.09
N LEU A 141 -9.81 20.28 9.35
CA LEU A 141 -9.55 18.94 9.86
C LEU A 141 -8.07 18.73 10.23
N TYR A 142 -7.13 19.26 9.43
CA TYR A 142 -5.69 19.04 9.60
C TYR A 142 -5.01 20.04 10.54
N LYS A 143 -5.61 21.22 10.70
CA LYS A 143 -5.11 22.29 11.56
C LYS A 143 -4.94 21.81 13.00
N GLY A 144 -3.74 21.92 13.56
CA GLY A 144 -3.53 21.54 14.95
C GLY A 144 -3.49 20.02 15.21
N LYS A 145 -3.60 19.17 14.17
CA LYS A 145 -3.47 17.70 14.28
C LYS A 145 -2.04 17.20 14.14
N LYS A 146 -1.69 16.12 14.83
CA LYS A 146 -0.40 15.44 14.64
C LYS A 146 -0.46 14.53 13.42
N ARG A 147 0.71 14.24 12.84
CA ARG A 147 0.86 13.39 11.65
C ARG A 147 0.16 12.02 11.73
N HIS A 148 0.10 11.38 12.90
CA HIS A 148 -0.53 10.06 13.07
C HIS A 148 -2.03 10.12 13.38
N GLU A 149 -2.58 11.32 13.62
CA GLU A 149 -4.00 11.52 13.92
C GLU A 149 -4.83 11.73 12.65
N VAL A 150 -4.18 12.04 11.53
CA VAL A 150 -4.78 12.33 10.23
C VAL A 150 -4.07 11.55 9.14
N PRO A 151 -4.77 11.17 8.05
CA PRO A 151 -4.13 10.43 6.97
C PRO A 151 -3.07 11.27 6.25
N PRO A 152 -2.23 10.65 5.40
CA PRO A 152 -1.20 11.36 4.65
C PRO A 152 -1.80 12.44 3.76
N HIS A 153 -1.30 13.68 3.90
CA HIS A 153 -1.71 14.82 3.08
C HIS A 153 -0.72 15.97 3.17
N VAL A 154 -0.68 16.84 2.15
CA VAL A 154 0.18 18.04 2.16
C VAL A 154 -0.11 18.96 3.34
N PHE A 155 -1.37 19.10 3.76
CA PHE A 155 -1.72 19.94 4.91
C PHE A 155 -1.13 19.44 6.23
N ALA A 156 -0.97 18.13 6.43
CA ALA A 156 -0.29 17.59 7.60
C ALA A 156 1.20 17.98 7.61
N ILE A 157 1.84 17.96 6.43
CA ILE A 157 3.25 18.33 6.27
C ILE A 157 3.43 19.83 6.53
N THR A 158 2.57 20.66 5.95
CA THR A 158 2.60 22.12 6.14
C THR A 158 2.37 22.51 7.60
N ASP A 159 1.38 21.90 8.27
CA ASP A 159 1.11 22.19 9.68
C ASP A 159 2.27 21.71 10.58
N THR A 160 2.86 20.55 10.29
CA THR A 160 4.06 20.05 10.99
C THR A 160 5.26 20.97 10.82
N ALA A 161 5.45 21.56 9.64
CA ALA A 161 6.56 22.47 9.35
C ALA A 161 6.36 23.88 9.94
N TYR A 162 5.11 24.30 10.15
CA TYR A 162 4.78 25.61 10.72
C TYR A 162 4.98 25.67 12.24
N ARG A 163 4.79 24.55 12.93
CA ARG A 163 4.98 24.43 14.39
C ARG A 163 6.44 24.36 14.78
#